data_AF-A0A6D0IJB7-F1
#
_entry.id   AF-A0A6D0IJB7-F1
#
_cell.length_a   1.000
_cell.length_b   1.000
_cell.length_c   1.000
_cell.angle_alpha   90.00
_cell.angle_beta   90.00
_cell.angle_gamma   90.00
#
_symmetry.space_group_name_H-M   'P 1'
#
loop_
_entity.id
_entity.type
_entity.pdbx_description
1 polymer ?
#
loop_
_entity_poly.entity_id
_entity_poly.type
_entity_poly.pdbx_seq_one_letter_code
_entity_poly.pdbx_strand_id
1 'polypeptide(L)'
;TSQNALALMADGEDANLQSQLYTAKQLVSELIGMDSKLSGVLDMLEEATIQIAEASDELRHYCDHLDLDPNRLFELEQRLSKQISLARKHHVSPEALPQYYQSLLEEQQQLDDQADSQETLALAVTKHHQQALETARALHQQRQQYAEELAQLITDSMHALSMPHGQFTIDVKFDEHHLGADGADRI
;
A
#
# COMPACT_ATOMS: atom_id res chain seq x y z
N THR A 1 9.68 -38.34 -13.53
CA THR A 1 10.51 -39.55 -13.43
C THR A 1 9.74 -40.69 -12.79
N SER A 2 9.05 -40.47 -11.65
CA SER A 2 8.23 -41.49 -10.97
C SER A 2 7.04 -42.00 -11.80
N GLN A 3 6.32 -41.12 -12.52
CA GLN A 3 5.25 -41.55 -13.45
C GLN A 3 5.76 -42.43 -14.61
N ASN A 4 6.95 -42.14 -15.14
CA ASN A 4 7.56 -42.97 -16.19
C ASN A 4 7.96 -44.35 -15.65
N ALA A 5 8.42 -44.42 -14.39
CA ALA A 5 8.73 -45.68 -13.74
C ALA A 5 7.44 -46.50 -13.48
N LEU A 6 6.34 -45.88 -13.05
CA LEU A 6 5.01 -46.51 -12.95
C LEU A 6 4.51 -47.06 -14.30
N ALA A 7 4.65 -46.28 -15.38
CA ALA A 7 4.28 -46.73 -16.71
C ALA A 7 5.11 -47.95 -17.17
N LEU A 8 6.41 -47.99 -16.83
CA LEU A 8 7.25 -49.14 -17.15
C LEU A 8 6.88 -50.39 -16.32
N MET A 9 6.48 -50.21 -15.07
CA MET A 9 6.20 -51.32 -14.15
C MET A 9 4.80 -51.90 -14.32
N ALA A 10 3.75 -51.07 -14.45
CA ALA A 10 2.35 -51.50 -14.42
C ALA A 10 1.44 -50.86 -15.49
N ASP A 11 1.57 -49.56 -15.78
CA ASP A 11 0.53 -48.80 -16.51
C ASP A 11 0.79 -48.59 -18.02
N GLY A 12 1.89 -49.13 -18.55
CA GLY A 12 2.23 -49.00 -19.97
C GLY A 12 1.35 -49.88 -20.86
N GLU A 13 0.71 -49.31 -21.87
CA GLU A 13 -0.23 -50.00 -22.78
C GLU A 13 0.45 -51.05 -23.68
N ASP A 14 1.72 -50.86 -24.08
CA ASP A 14 2.39 -51.74 -25.04
C ASP A 14 3.40 -52.75 -24.42
N ALA A 15 4.09 -52.37 -23.35
CA ALA A 15 5.11 -53.20 -22.70
C ALA A 15 5.37 -52.75 -21.26
N ASN A 16 4.71 -53.40 -20.30
CA ASN A 16 5.02 -53.24 -18.87
C ASN A 16 5.57 -54.54 -18.28
N LEU A 17 6.37 -54.39 -17.21
CA LEU A 17 7.07 -55.52 -16.58
C LEU A 17 6.10 -56.58 -16.03
N GLN A 18 4.93 -56.17 -15.50
CA GLN A 18 3.91 -57.11 -15.03
C GLN A 18 3.35 -57.99 -16.15
N SER A 19 3.05 -57.42 -17.31
CA SER A 19 2.54 -58.15 -18.47
C SER A 19 3.60 -59.10 -19.03
N GLN A 20 4.86 -58.66 -19.09
CA GLN A 20 5.99 -59.51 -19.52
C GLN A 20 6.25 -60.67 -18.55
N LEU A 21 6.17 -60.43 -17.24
CA LEU A 21 6.26 -61.48 -16.22
C LEU A 21 5.11 -62.48 -16.33
N TYR A 22 3.89 -62.01 -16.58
CA TYR A 22 2.74 -62.88 -16.79
C TYR A 22 2.92 -63.80 -18.01
N THR A 23 3.38 -63.26 -19.14
CA THR A 23 3.70 -64.06 -20.34
C THR A 23 4.83 -65.06 -20.06
N ALA A 24 5.90 -64.64 -19.38
CA ALA A 24 6.99 -65.55 -18.99
C ALA A 24 6.49 -66.68 -18.08
N LYS A 25 5.58 -66.38 -17.15
CA LYS A 25 4.98 -67.37 -16.26
C LYS A 25 4.16 -68.42 -17.01
N GLN A 26 3.34 -67.99 -17.98
CA GLN A 26 2.58 -68.92 -18.83
C GLN A 26 3.50 -69.88 -19.60
N LEU A 27 4.54 -69.34 -20.24
CA LEU A 27 5.49 -70.15 -21.01
C LEU A 27 6.23 -71.17 -20.13
N VAL A 28 6.67 -70.77 -18.94
CA VAL A 28 7.33 -71.69 -17.99
C VAL A 28 6.35 -72.72 -17.43
N SER A 29 5.10 -72.33 -17.18
CA SER A 29 4.06 -73.28 -16.72
C SER A 29 3.76 -74.37 -17.75
N GLU A 30 3.80 -74.07 -19.05
CA GLU A 30 3.65 -75.08 -20.11
C GLU A 30 4.84 -76.06 -20.12
N LEU A 31 6.05 -75.56 -19.88
CA LEU A 31 7.28 -76.35 -19.84
C LEU A 31 7.38 -77.26 -18.61
N ILE A 32 6.78 -76.88 -17.48
CA ILE A 32 6.70 -77.73 -16.27
C ILE A 32 5.93 -79.02 -16.55
N GLY A 33 4.95 -78.99 -17.47
CA GLY A 33 4.25 -80.19 -17.93
C GLY A 33 5.19 -81.21 -18.61
N MET A 34 6.37 -80.79 -19.05
CA MET A 34 7.39 -81.62 -19.70
C MET A 34 8.57 -81.97 -18.79
N ASP A 35 9.04 -81.04 -17.95
CA ASP A 35 10.12 -81.27 -16.97
C ASP A 35 9.81 -80.59 -15.63
N SER A 36 9.60 -81.41 -14.60
CA SER A 36 9.28 -80.95 -13.25
C SER A 36 10.43 -80.20 -12.55
N LYS A 37 11.66 -80.26 -13.07
CA LYS A 37 12.80 -79.50 -12.56
C LYS A 37 12.64 -77.99 -12.73
N LEU A 38 11.70 -77.54 -13.56
CA LEU A 38 11.43 -76.12 -13.80
C LEU A 38 10.52 -75.48 -12.74
N SER A 39 10.03 -76.23 -11.75
CA SER A 39 9.14 -75.67 -10.72
C SER A 39 9.79 -74.51 -9.95
N GLY A 40 11.08 -74.62 -9.61
CA GLY A 40 11.78 -73.56 -8.90
C GLY A 40 11.92 -72.26 -9.71
N VAL A 41 11.94 -72.35 -11.04
CA VAL A 41 11.93 -71.16 -11.91
C VAL A 41 10.55 -70.49 -11.88
N LEU A 42 9.48 -71.28 -11.86
CA LEU A 42 8.12 -70.77 -11.72
C LEU A 42 7.94 -70.04 -10.38
N ASP A 43 8.39 -70.65 -9.27
CA ASP A 43 8.32 -70.06 -7.93
C ASP A 43 9.04 -68.69 -7.89
N MET A 44 10.23 -68.59 -8.49
CA MET A 44 10.98 -67.33 -8.60
C MET A 44 10.24 -66.27 -9.43
N LEU A 45 9.54 -66.67 -10.49
CA LEU A 45 8.74 -65.75 -11.31
C LEU A 45 7.48 -65.26 -10.58
N GLU A 46 6.88 -66.11 -9.74
CA GLU A 46 5.75 -65.72 -8.88
C GLU A 46 6.17 -64.71 -7.82
N GLU A 47 7.31 -64.96 -7.15
CA GLU A 47 7.88 -63.99 -6.20
C GLU A 47 8.21 -62.66 -6.88
N ALA A 48 8.84 -62.69 -8.07
CA ALA A 48 9.13 -61.46 -8.81
C ALA A 48 7.86 -60.69 -9.20
N THR A 49 6.77 -61.40 -9.54
CA THR A 49 5.48 -60.78 -9.86
C THR A 49 4.91 -60.04 -8.64
N ILE A 50 4.95 -60.66 -7.46
CA ILE A 50 4.49 -60.05 -6.20
C ILE A 50 5.33 -58.80 -5.90
N GLN A 51 6.66 -58.92 -5.96
CA GLN A 51 7.58 -57.81 -5.67
C GLN A 51 7.39 -56.62 -6.61
N ILE A 52 7.18 -56.85 -7.91
CA ILE A 52 6.91 -55.76 -8.86
C ILE A 52 5.54 -55.13 -8.62
N ALA A 53 4.52 -55.90 -8.24
CA ALA A 53 3.21 -55.37 -7.88
C ALA A 53 3.29 -54.45 -6.65
N GLU A 54 3.93 -54.91 -5.56
CA GLU A 54 4.10 -54.13 -4.34
C GLU A 54 4.91 -52.85 -4.59
N ALA A 55 6.02 -52.94 -5.33
CA ALA A 55 6.82 -51.77 -5.67
C ALA A 55 6.06 -50.76 -6.56
N SER A 56 5.17 -51.24 -7.44
CA SER A 56 4.32 -50.36 -8.25
C SER A 56 3.27 -49.64 -7.40
N ASP A 57 2.62 -50.35 -6.47
CA ASP A 57 1.63 -49.77 -5.57
C ASP A 57 2.27 -48.78 -4.58
N GLU A 58 3.45 -49.09 -4.03
CA GLU A 58 4.20 -48.16 -3.17
C GLU A 58 4.61 -46.90 -3.94
N LEU A 59 5.07 -47.04 -5.18
CA LEU A 59 5.40 -45.91 -6.04
C LEU A 59 4.16 -45.09 -6.42
N ARG A 60 3.00 -45.72 -6.62
CA ARG A 60 1.73 -45.05 -6.86
C ARG A 60 1.30 -44.23 -5.66
N HIS A 61 1.31 -44.84 -4.47
CA HIS A 61 1.05 -44.12 -3.22
C HIS A 61 2.04 -42.98 -2.99
N TYR A 62 3.32 -43.18 -3.28
CA TYR A 62 4.31 -42.11 -3.22
C TYR A 62 3.98 -40.97 -4.17
N CYS A 63 3.58 -41.26 -5.42
CA CYS A 63 3.18 -40.23 -6.38
C CYS A 63 1.91 -39.48 -5.93
N ASP A 64 0.90 -40.19 -5.43
CA ASP A 64 -0.34 -39.58 -4.91
C ASP A 64 -0.07 -38.66 -3.70
N HIS A 65 0.91 -39.01 -2.87
CA HIS A 65 1.35 -38.14 -1.75
C HIS A 65 2.21 -36.95 -2.22
N LEU A 66 2.88 -37.08 -3.37
CA LEU A 66 3.76 -36.06 -3.93
C LEU A 66 3.01 -35.06 -4.82
N ASP A 67 1.83 -35.43 -5.34
CA ASP A 67 0.87 -34.49 -5.95
C ASP A 67 0.23 -33.63 -4.85
N LEU A 68 1.05 -32.67 -4.44
CA LEU A 68 0.93 -31.74 -3.32
C LEU A 68 -0.36 -30.91 -3.35
N ASP A 69 -1.18 -31.16 -2.33
CA ASP A 69 -2.12 -30.24 -1.68
C ASP A 69 -2.73 -29.16 -2.60
N PRO A 70 -3.74 -29.50 -3.43
CA PRO A 70 -4.36 -28.59 -4.38
C PRO A 70 -4.90 -27.31 -3.73
N ASN A 71 -5.25 -27.39 -2.44
CA ASN A 71 -5.66 -26.22 -1.66
C ASN A 71 -4.51 -25.21 -1.51
N ARG A 72 -3.29 -25.69 -1.24
CA ARG A 72 -2.13 -24.83 -1.07
C ARG A 72 -1.68 -24.19 -2.37
N LEU A 73 -1.76 -24.92 -3.49
CA LEU A 73 -1.54 -24.35 -4.82
C LEU A 73 -2.56 -23.25 -5.12
N PHE A 74 -3.85 -23.52 -4.88
CA PHE A 74 -4.93 -22.56 -5.07
C PHE A 74 -4.76 -21.28 -4.22
N GLU A 75 -4.37 -21.41 -2.95
CA GLU A 75 -4.06 -20.26 -2.09
C GLU A 75 -2.90 -19.42 -2.63
N LEU A 76 -1.84 -20.06 -3.15
CA LEU A 76 -0.70 -19.40 -3.76
C LEU A 76 -1.11 -18.63 -5.03
N GLU A 77 -1.91 -19.25 -5.91
CA GLU A 77 -2.44 -18.62 -7.11
C GLU A 77 -3.33 -17.42 -6.78
N GLN A 78 -4.19 -17.54 -5.75
CA GLN A 78 -5.00 -16.40 -5.29
C GLN A 78 -4.13 -15.24 -4.79
N ARG A 79 -3.08 -15.52 -4.00
CA ARG A 79 -2.16 -14.49 -3.51
C ARG A 79 -1.43 -13.80 -4.67
N LEU A 80 -0.95 -14.58 -5.65
CA LEU A 80 -0.28 -14.04 -6.83
C LEU A 80 -1.22 -13.19 -7.68
N SER A 81 -2.45 -13.65 -7.91
CA SER A 81 -3.48 -12.90 -8.65
C SER A 81 -3.82 -11.57 -7.97
N LYS A 82 -3.89 -11.53 -6.63
CA LYS A 82 -4.07 -10.29 -5.85
C LYS A 82 -2.90 -9.32 -6.05
N GLN A 83 -1.66 -9.79 -5.99
CA GLN A 83 -0.50 -8.94 -6.23
C GLN A 83 -0.47 -8.38 -7.65
N ILE A 84 -0.75 -9.20 -8.66
CA ILE A 84 -0.77 -8.77 -10.07
C ILE A 84 -1.91 -7.77 -10.33
N SER A 85 -3.08 -7.98 -9.75
CA SER A 85 -4.21 -7.06 -9.92
C SER A 85 -3.97 -5.70 -9.25
N LEU A 86 -3.35 -5.69 -8.06
CA LEU A 86 -2.91 -4.45 -7.41
C LEU A 86 -1.83 -3.72 -8.23
N ALA A 87 -0.82 -4.45 -8.70
CA ALA A 87 0.23 -3.91 -9.56
C ALA A 87 -0.36 -3.27 -10.82
N ARG A 88 -1.31 -3.94 -11.49
CA ARG A 88 -2.04 -3.39 -12.64
C ARG A 88 -2.83 -2.14 -12.31
N LYS A 89 -3.57 -2.14 -11.19
CA LYS A 89 -4.36 -0.98 -10.75
C LYS A 89 -3.48 0.26 -10.57
N HIS A 90 -2.29 0.07 -10.01
CA HIS A 90 -1.33 1.12 -9.74
C HIS A 90 -0.31 1.35 -10.87
N HIS A 91 -0.44 0.64 -11.99
CA HIS A 91 0.43 0.76 -13.16
C HIS A 91 1.94 0.56 -12.86
N VAL A 92 2.25 -0.31 -11.89
CA VAL A 92 3.61 -0.65 -11.48
C VAL A 92 3.88 -2.14 -11.69
N SER A 93 5.16 -2.53 -11.72
CA SER A 93 5.50 -3.95 -11.67
C SER A 93 5.14 -4.51 -10.28
N PRO A 94 4.80 -5.82 -10.17
CA PRO A 94 4.53 -6.44 -8.87
C PRO A 94 5.67 -6.30 -7.86
N GLU A 95 6.91 -6.29 -8.34
CA GLU A 95 8.13 -6.11 -7.55
C GLU A 95 8.26 -4.70 -6.98
N ALA A 96 7.77 -3.69 -7.70
CA ALA A 96 7.80 -2.28 -7.27
C ALA A 96 6.62 -1.92 -6.34
N LEU A 97 5.62 -2.78 -6.21
CA LEU A 97 4.42 -2.52 -5.41
C LEU A 97 4.71 -2.14 -3.94
N PRO A 98 5.65 -2.78 -3.22
CA PRO A 98 5.97 -2.40 -1.84
C PRO A 98 6.57 -1.00 -1.74
N GLN A 99 7.46 -0.64 -2.67
CA GLN A 99 8.08 0.69 -2.70
C GLN A 99 7.04 1.75 -3.06
N TYR A 100 6.15 1.45 -4.00
CA TYR A 100 5.05 2.33 -4.35
C TYR A 100 4.07 2.53 -3.17
N TYR A 101 3.75 1.46 -2.44
CA TYR A 101 2.95 1.56 -1.21
C TYR A 101 3.61 2.46 -0.16
N GLN A 102 4.93 2.35 0.02
CA GLN A 102 5.67 3.23 0.93
C GLN A 102 5.59 4.70 0.50
N SER A 103 5.71 4.99 -0.81
CA SER A 103 5.56 6.37 -1.31
C SER A 103 4.16 6.94 -1.09
N LEU A 104 3.11 6.11 -1.19
CA LEU A 104 1.74 6.55 -0.90
C LEU A 104 1.52 6.85 0.59
N LEU A 105 2.13 6.08 1.48
CA LEU A 105 2.09 6.36 2.92
C LEU A 105 2.81 7.66 3.26
N GLU A 106 3.96 7.92 2.64
CA GLU A 106 4.70 9.17 2.81
C GLU A 106 3.90 10.36 2.28
N GLU A 107 3.29 10.25 1.11
CA GLU A 107 2.41 11.28 0.54
C GLU A 107 1.20 11.55 1.43
N GLN A 108 0.55 10.49 1.94
CA GLN A 108 -0.55 10.61 2.88
C GLN A 108 -0.13 11.38 4.14
N GLN A 109 1.01 11.01 4.72
CA GLN A 109 1.50 11.65 5.93
C GLN A 109 1.84 13.14 5.70
N GLN A 110 2.41 13.48 4.55
CA GLN A 110 2.66 14.88 4.19
C GLN A 110 1.36 15.69 4.07
N LEU A 111 0.29 15.11 3.53
CA LEU A 111 -1.01 15.78 3.42
C LEU A 111 -1.65 16.00 4.79
N ASP A 112 -1.55 15.01 5.68
CA ASP A 112 -2.06 15.11 7.05
C ASP A 112 -1.31 16.20 7.84
N ASP A 113 0.03 16.23 7.77
CA ASP A 113 0.87 17.25 8.42
C ASP A 113 0.56 18.68 7.89
N GLN A 114 0.22 18.81 6.60
CA GLN A 114 -0.18 20.09 6.01
C GLN A 114 -1.53 20.59 6.53
N ALA A 115 -2.49 19.69 6.76
CA ALA A 115 -3.80 20.04 7.31
C ALA A 115 -3.67 20.62 8.73
N ASP A 116 -2.88 19.96 9.58
CA ASP A 116 -2.58 20.43 10.95
C ASP A 116 -1.86 21.79 10.96
N SER A 117 -0.93 21.97 10.01
CA SER A 117 -0.21 23.23 9.82
C SER A 117 -1.14 24.37 9.39
N GLN A 118 -2.11 24.09 8.50
CA GLN A 118 -3.05 25.08 8.01
C GLN A 118 -3.98 25.60 9.12
N GLU A 119 -4.53 24.72 9.95
CA GLU A 119 -5.36 25.13 11.08
C GLU A 119 -4.56 25.98 12.08
N THR A 120 -3.35 25.54 12.40
CA THR A 120 -2.44 26.28 13.28
C THR A 120 -2.10 27.67 12.74
N LEU A 121 -1.80 27.78 11.44
CA LEU A 121 -1.54 29.05 10.76
C LEU A 121 -2.77 29.97 10.75
N ALA A 122 -3.96 29.43 10.49
CA ALA A 122 -5.20 30.19 10.51
C ALA A 122 -5.45 30.80 11.90
N LEU A 123 -5.28 30.00 12.96
CA LEU A 123 -5.38 30.48 14.34
C LEU A 123 -4.33 31.56 14.65
N ALA A 124 -3.09 31.39 14.19
CA ALA A 124 -2.04 32.38 14.36
C ALA A 124 -2.35 33.70 13.63
N VAL A 125 -2.87 33.64 12.40
CA VAL A 125 -3.30 34.82 11.63
C VAL A 125 -4.41 35.56 12.37
N THR A 126 -5.45 34.86 12.83
CA THR A 126 -6.54 35.50 13.59
C THR A 126 -6.03 36.16 14.87
N LYS A 127 -5.17 35.46 15.62
CA LYS A 127 -4.56 35.98 16.85
C LYS A 127 -3.73 37.25 16.59
N HIS A 128 -2.83 37.21 15.61
CA HIS A 128 -1.96 38.34 15.30
C HIS A 128 -2.71 39.51 14.68
N HIS A 129 -3.74 39.23 13.87
CA HIS A 129 -4.63 40.28 13.37
C HIS A 129 -5.35 41.00 14.50
N GLN A 130 -5.90 40.25 15.48
CA GLN A 130 -6.54 40.85 16.65
C GLN A 130 -5.56 41.69 17.48
N GLN A 131 -4.33 41.19 17.70
CA GLN A 131 -3.28 41.95 18.40
C GLN A 131 -2.90 43.25 17.67
N ALA A 132 -2.79 43.19 16.34
CA ALA A 132 -2.47 44.36 15.53
C ALA A 132 -3.62 45.39 15.57
N LEU A 133 -4.87 44.93 15.54
CA LEU A 133 -6.04 45.81 15.62
C LEU A 133 -6.16 46.50 16.98
N GLU A 134 -5.93 45.79 18.08
CA GLU A 134 -5.87 46.39 19.43
C GLU A 134 -4.76 47.44 19.54
N THR A 135 -3.59 47.16 18.96
CA THR A 135 -2.48 48.12 18.92
C THR A 135 -2.84 49.35 18.08
N ALA A 136 -3.52 49.16 16.94
CA ALA A 136 -3.98 50.26 16.09
C ALA A 136 -5.05 51.12 16.78
N ARG A 137 -5.95 50.52 17.57
CA ARG A 137 -6.94 51.27 18.38
C ARG A 137 -6.25 52.14 19.43
N ALA A 138 -5.23 51.62 20.11
CA ALA A 138 -4.45 52.40 21.08
C ALA A 138 -3.73 53.58 20.40
N LEU A 139 -3.16 53.36 19.21
CA LEU A 139 -2.52 54.41 18.42
C LEU A 139 -3.52 55.47 17.94
N HIS A 140 -4.71 55.06 17.50
CA HIS A 140 -5.80 55.95 17.09
C HIS A 140 -6.21 56.91 18.22
N GLN A 141 -6.40 56.38 19.43
CA GLN A 141 -6.75 57.18 20.60
C GLN A 141 -5.69 58.25 20.89
N GLN A 142 -4.40 57.89 20.81
CA GLN A 142 -3.32 58.85 20.98
C GLN A 142 -3.32 59.91 19.88
N ARG A 143 -3.54 59.52 18.62
CA ARG A 143 -3.60 60.46 17.50
C ARG A 143 -4.78 61.43 17.60
N GLN A 144 -5.95 60.98 18.03
CA GLN A 144 -7.08 61.87 18.28
C GLN A 144 -6.75 62.94 19.33
N GLN A 145 -6.14 62.53 20.45
CA GLN A 145 -5.73 63.46 21.50
C GLN A 145 -4.75 64.52 20.99
N TYR A 146 -3.70 64.11 20.27
CA TYR A 146 -2.73 65.05 19.71
C TYR A 146 -3.29 65.88 18.54
N ALA A 147 -4.27 65.35 17.80
CA ALA A 147 -4.97 66.08 16.74
C ALA A 147 -5.80 67.23 17.32
N GLU A 148 -6.51 67.01 18.44
CA GLU A 148 -7.23 68.06 19.16
C GLU A 148 -6.30 69.13 19.71
N GLU A 149 -5.20 68.73 20.35
CA GLU A 149 -4.19 69.66 20.89
C GLU A 149 -3.58 70.52 19.77
N LEU A 150 -3.17 69.90 18.66
CA LEU A 150 -2.60 70.59 17.51
C LEU A 150 -3.63 71.52 16.86
N ALA A 151 -4.88 71.08 16.75
CA ALA A 151 -5.95 71.89 16.17
C ALA A 151 -6.23 73.16 16.98
N GLN A 152 -6.19 73.06 18.31
CA GLN A 152 -6.33 74.21 19.19
C GLN A 152 -5.16 75.18 19.04
N LEU A 153 -3.91 74.69 19.05
CA LEU A 153 -2.71 75.52 18.90
C LEU A 153 -2.69 76.28 17.56
N ILE A 154 -3.12 75.63 16.47
CA ILE A 154 -3.22 76.26 15.15
C ILE A 154 -4.35 77.30 15.13
N THR A 155 -5.51 76.98 15.70
CA THR A 155 -6.65 77.91 15.80
C THR A 155 -6.27 79.17 16.58
N ASP A 156 -5.59 79.03 17.71
CA ASP A 156 -5.11 80.16 18.51
C ASP A 156 -4.09 81.02 17.74
N SER A 157 -3.20 80.37 16.97
CA SER A 157 -2.25 81.06 16.10
C SER A 157 -2.95 81.83 14.97
N MET A 158 -4.00 81.26 14.37
CA MET A 158 -4.83 81.91 13.35
C MET A 158 -5.55 83.15 13.90
N HIS A 159 -6.09 83.05 15.13
CA HIS A 159 -6.71 84.18 15.81
C HIS A 159 -5.71 85.33 16.01
N ALA A 160 -4.47 85.03 16.41
CA ALA A 160 -3.40 86.03 16.54
C ALA A 160 -3.00 86.68 15.20
N LEU A 161 -3.22 86.00 14.07
CA LEU A 161 -2.90 86.45 12.71
C LEU A 161 -4.05 87.18 12.01
N SER A 162 -4.97 87.81 12.77
CA SER A 162 -6.13 88.55 12.25
C SER A 162 -7.21 87.69 11.57
N MET A 163 -7.33 86.41 11.93
CA MET A 163 -8.46 85.55 11.54
C MET A 163 -9.30 85.14 12.77
N PRO A 164 -9.96 86.07 13.48
CA PRO A 164 -10.56 85.83 14.80
C PRO A 164 -11.77 84.86 14.84
N HIS A 165 -12.23 84.40 13.68
CA HIS A 165 -13.35 83.46 13.54
C HIS A 165 -12.96 82.18 12.79
N GLY A 166 -11.68 82.00 12.46
CA GLY A 166 -11.20 80.80 11.75
C GLY A 166 -11.00 79.65 12.72
N GLN A 167 -11.59 78.49 12.43
CA GLN A 167 -11.40 77.26 13.21
C GLN A 167 -10.65 76.25 12.36
N PHE A 168 -9.59 75.66 12.92
CA PHE A 168 -8.87 74.56 12.31
C PHE A 168 -9.22 73.25 13.02
N THR A 169 -9.44 72.19 12.24
CA THR A 169 -9.87 70.87 12.73
C THR A 169 -9.12 69.78 11.99
N ILE A 170 -8.64 68.76 12.70
CA ILE A 170 -8.02 67.56 12.12
C ILE A 170 -8.99 66.40 12.36
N ASP A 171 -9.43 65.75 11.28
CA ASP A 171 -10.41 64.66 11.33
C ASP A 171 -9.68 63.31 11.19
N VAL A 172 -9.44 62.62 12.30
CA VAL A 172 -8.79 61.30 12.31
C VAL A 172 -9.85 60.21 12.36
N LYS A 173 -9.97 59.43 11.28
CA LYS A 173 -10.94 58.33 11.16
C LYS A 173 -10.28 56.98 11.29
N PHE A 174 -10.92 56.09 12.04
CA PHE A 174 -10.49 54.70 12.18
C PHE A 174 -11.26 53.81 11.20
N ASP A 175 -10.52 53.01 10.42
CA ASP A 175 -11.06 52.00 9.52
C ASP A 175 -10.40 50.65 9.77
N GLU A 176 -11.12 49.77 10.49
CA GLU A 176 -10.67 48.42 10.83
C GLU A 176 -10.33 47.56 9.61
N HIS A 177 -10.90 47.87 8.45
CA HIS A 177 -10.65 47.15 7.21
C HIS A 177 -9.37 47.62 6.49
N HIS A 178 -8.75 48.72 6.92
CA HIS A 178 -7.53 49.30 6.37
C HIS A 178 -6.36 49.29 7.36
N LEU A 179 -6.12 48.14 7.99
CA LEU A 179 -4.99 47.96 8.90
C LEU A 179 -3.66 47.86 8.13
N GLY A 180 -2.78 48.86 8.30
CA GLY A 180 -1.43 48.91 7.73
C GLY A 180 -0.34 49.04 8.79
N ALA A 181 0.90 49.26 8.33
CA ALA A 181 2.06 49.45 9.22
C ALA A 181 1.91 50.67 10.14
N ASP A 182 1.20 51.70 9.69
CA ASP A 182 0.96 52.93 10.43
C ASP A 182 -0.34 52.88 11.27
N GLY A 183 -0.93 51.71 11.45
CA GLY A 183 -2.24 51.54 12.10
C GLY A 183 -3.40 51.53 11.09
N ALA A 184 -4.59 51.85 11.57
CA ALA A 184 -5.84 51.81 10.79
C ALA A 184 -6.48 53.20 10.67
N ASP A 185 -5.66 54.25 10.73
CA ASP A 185 -6.11 55.64 10.70
C ASP A 185 -6.05 56.24 9.31
N ARG A 186 -7.02 57.10 9.03
CA ARG A 186 -7.07 57.95 7.85
C ARG A 186 -7.35 59.39 8.30
N ILE A 187 -6.44 60.30 7.95
CA ILE A 187 -6.46 61.73 8.27
C ILE A 187 -6.81 62.51 7.01
#